data_AF-A0A6P1R8G7-F1
#
_entry.id   AF-A0A6P1R8G7-F1
#
_cell.length_a   1.000
_cell.length_b   1.000
_cell.length_c   1.000
_cell.angle_alpha   90.00
_cell.angle_beta   90.00
_cell.angle_gamma   90.00
#
_symmetry.space_group_name_H-M   'P 1'
#
loop_
_entity.id
_entity.type
_entity.pdbx_description
1 polymer ?
#
loop_
_entity_poly.entity_id
_entity_poly.type
_entity_poly.pdbx_seq_one_letter_code
_entity_poly.pdbx_strand_id
1 'polypeptide(L)' 'MPSAIEQIVDIYVRLKNRRGLDELMMHRQRLAVDLKSRSGYDFSLPIGQIDEEIAIIEAGLSRLKAGSNDADTTRLI' A
#
# COMPACT_ATOMS: atom_id res chain seq x y z
N MET A 1 -16.88 6.54 -3.68
CA MET A 1 -16.04 6.29 -4.88
C MET A 1 -14.67 5.88 -4.39
N PRO A 2 -14.10 4.75 -4.84
CA PRO A 2 -12.77 4.35 -4.43
C PRO A 2 -11.74 5.35 -4.96
N SER A 3 -10.83 5.76 -4.10
CA SER A 3 -9.67 6.57 -4.47
C SER A 3 -8.82 5.85 -5.52
N ALA A 4 -7.98 6.62 -6.23
CA ALA A 4 -7.09 6.04 -7.24
C ALA A 4 -6.13 5.01 -6.62
N ILE A 5 -5.65 5.25 -5.39
CA ILE A 5 -4.74 4.33 -4.70
C ILE A 5 -5.41 3.00 -4.36
N GLU A 6 -6.68 3.01 -3.93
CA GLU A 6 -7.43 1.78 -3.64
C GLU A 6 -7.58 0.92 -4.89
N GLN A 7 -7.86 1.53 -6.05
CA GLN A 7 -7.99 0.82 -7.32
C GLN A 7 -6.67 0.20 -7.77
N ILE A 8 -5.55 0.93 -7.63
CA ILE A 8 -4.20 0.42 -7.96
C ILE A 8 -3.84 -0.77 -7.06
N VAL A 9 -4.08 -0.62 -5.75
CA VAL A 9 -3.80 -1.68 -4.77
C VAL A 9 -4.65 -2.92 -5.05
N ASP A 10 -5.94 -2.75 -5.34
CA ASP A 10 -6.82 -3.88 -5.70
C ASP A 10 -6.29 -4.66 -6.91
N ILE A 11 -5.88 -3.98 -7.97
CA ILE A 11 -5.29 -4.61 -9.17
C ILE A 11 -4.04 -5.41 -8.79
N TYR A 12 -3.12 -4.85 -7.99
CA TYR A 12 -1.92 -5.58 -7.60
C TYR A 12 -2.21 -6.79 -6.70
N VAL A 13 -3.18 -6.68 -5.79
CA VAL A 13 -3.62 -7.84 -4.98
C VAL A 13 -4.20 -8.94 -5.86
N ARG A 14 -5.09 -8.58 -6.80
CA ARG A 14 -5.70 -9.53 -7.74
C ARG A 14 -4.68 -10.22 -8.64
N LEU A 15 -3.66 -9.50 -9.07
CA LEU A 15 -2.54 -10.03 -9.87
C LEU A 15 -1.47 -10.73 -9.01
N LYS A 16 -1.67 -10.85 -7.69
CA LYS A 16 -0.69 -11.37 -6.72
C LYS A 16 0.69 -10.71 -6.82
N ASN A 17 0.73 -9.45 -7.24
CA ASN A 17 1.95 -8.70 -7.45
C ASN A 17 2.44 -8.07 -6.13
N ARG A 18 2.99 -8.92 -5.26
CA ARG A 18 3.54 -8.47 -3.97
C ARG A 18 4.67 -7.45 -4.16
N ARG A 19 5.56 -7.70 -5.12
CA ARG A 19 6.69 -6.82 -5.42
C ARG A 19 6.24 -5.41 -5.81
N GLY A 20 5.21 -5.30 -6.65
CA GLY A 20 4.65 -4.00 -7.03
C GLY A 20 4.07 -3.22 -5.85
N LEU A 21 3.40 -3.90 -4.92
CA LEU A 21 2.93 -3.28 -3.68
C LEU A 21 4.07 -2.88 -2.74
N ASP A 22 5.12 -3.68 -2.63
CA ASP A 22 6.30 -3.35 -1.81
C ASP A 22 7.06 -2.14 -2.42
N GLU A 23 7.18 -2.06 -3.74
CA GLU A 23 7.77 -0.90 -4.43
C GLU A 23 6.92 0.37 -4.26
N LEU A 24 5.59 0.25 -4.36
CA LEU A 24 4.65 1.34 -4.11
C LEU A 24 4.74 1.82 -2.66
N MET A 25 4.82 0.90 -1.69
CA MET A 25 5.00 1.20 -0.27
C MET A 25 6.29 2.00 -0.03
N MET A 26 7.42 1.51 -0.54
CA MET A 26 8.71 2.19 -0.40
C MET A 26 8.67 3.61 -0.97
N HIS A 27 8.00 3.80 -2.11
CA HIS A 27 7.83 5.12 -2.70
C HIS A 27 7.05 6.08 -1.79
N ARG A 28 5.90 5.63 -1.24
CA ARG A 28 5.07 6.46 -0.36
C ARG A 28 5.75 6.77 0.97
N GLN A 29 6.44 5.81 1.56
CA GLN A 29 7.21 6.04 2.80
C GLN A 29 8.35 7.05 2.59
N ARG A 30 9.08 6.95 1.47
CA ARG A 30 10.11 7.96 1.14
C ARG A 30 9.51 9.34 0.99
N LEU A 31 8.40 9.47 0.27
CA LEU A 31 7.73 10.76 0.10
C LEU A 31 7.25 11.35 1.44
N ALA A 32 6.73 10.52 2.35
CA ALA A 32 6.35 10.96 3.69
C ALA A 32 7.55 11.49 4.49
N VAL A 33 8.68 10.77 4.48
CA VAL A 33 9.93 11.21 5.15
C VAL A 33 10.44 12.51 4.54
N ASP A 34 10.47 12.60 3.21
CA ASP A 34 10.93 13.79 2.50
C ASP A 34 10.08 15.01 2.85
N LEU A 35 8.75 14.87 2.90
CA LEU A 35 7.86 15.97 3.28
C LEU A 35 7.98 16.35 4.75
N LYS A 36 8.08 15.36 5.65
CA LYS A 36 8.29 15.58 7.10
C LYS A 36 9.63 16.29 7.38
N SER A 37 10.61 16.13 6.49
CA SER A 37 11.93 16.79 6.61
C SER A 37 11.95 18.25 6.15
N ARG A 38 10.93 18.70 5.40
CA ARG A 38 10.88 20.07 4.85
C ARG A 38 10.28 21.04 5.87
N SER A 39 10.98 22.15 6.08
CA SER A 39 10.50 23.29 6.86
C SER A 39 10.06 24.44 5.97
N GLY A 40 9.15 25.29 6.45
CA GLY A 40 8.79 26.55 5.80
C GLY A 40 7.44 26.56 5.08
N TYR A 41 6.75 25.42 5.02
CA TYR A 41 5.36 25.31 4.54
C TYR A 41 4.58 24.33 5.42
N ASP A 42 3.26 24.49 5.46
CA ASP A 42 2.38 23.52 6.11
C ASP A 42 2.13 22.33 5.17
N PHE A 43 2.78 21.21 5.47
CA PHE A 43 2.60 19.95 4.76
C PHE A 43 1.68 18.96 5.49
N SER A 44 0.97 19.40 6.54
CA SER A 44 0.11 18.51 7.35
C SER A 44 -0.92 17.75 6.51
N LEU A 45 -1.59 18.44 5.58
CA LEU A 45 -2.58 17.84 4.69
C LEU A 45 -1.96 16.81 3.71
N PRO A 46 -0.94 17.15 2.91
CA PRO A 46 -0.25 16.17 2.06
C PRO A 46 0.32 14.97 2.83
N ILE A 47 0.86 15.20 4.02
CA ILE A 47 1.38 14.14 4.90
C ILE A 47 0.25 13.20 5.32
N GLY A 48 -0.89 13.75 5.75
CA GLY A 48 -2.07 12.95 6.12
C GLY A 48 -2.59 12.09 4.97
N GLN A 49 -2.62 12.65 3.75
CA GLN A 49 -3.00 11.89 2.55
C GLN A 49 -2.04 10.73 2.27
N ILE A 50 -0.73 10.94 2.39
CA ILE A 50 0.26 9.87 2.18
C ILE A 50 0.18 8.82 3.28
N ASP A 51 -0.04 9.22 4.54
CA ASP A 51 -0.21 8.28 5.64
C ASP A 51 -1.47 7.40 5.44
N GLU A 52 -2.56 7.96 4.87
CA GLU A 52 -3.74 7.19 4.45
C GLU A 52 -3.44 6.23 3.27
N GLU A 53 -2.73 6.70 2.25
CA GLU A 53 -2.28 5.86 1.13
C GLU A 53 -1.42 4.68 1.61
N ILE A 54 -0.51 4.91 2.56
CA ILE A 54 0.33 3.87 3.19
C ILE A 54 -0.57 2.81 3.85
N ALA A 55 -1.54 3.22 4.66
CA ALA A 55 -2.45 2.28 5.34
C ALA A 55 -3.24 1.41 4.34
N ILE A 56 -3.66 1.98 3.21
CA ILE A 56 -4.36 1.25 2.15
C ILE A 56 -3.43 0.19 1.51
N ILE A 57 -2.16 0.53 1.26
CA ILE A 57 -1.18 -0.41 0.71
C ILE A 57 -0.86 -1.53 1.72
N GLU A 58 -0.72 -1.21 3.01
CA GLU A 58 -0.50 -2.20 4.08
C GLU A 58 -1.65 -3.20 4.17
N ALA A 59 -2.89 -2.71 4.07
CA ALA A 59 -4.07 -3.57 4.01
C ALA A 59 -4.05 -4.48 2.78
N GLY A 60 -3.65 -3.96 1.61
CA GLY A 60 -3.48 -4.75 0.39
C GLY A 60 -2.43 -5.85 0.53
N LEU A 61 -1.26 -5.52 1.08
CA LEU A 61 -0.18 -6.48 1.37
C LEU A 61 -0.64 -7.58 2.33
N SER A 62 -1.44 -7.22 3.34
CA SER A 62 -1.99 -8.16 4.32
C SER A 62 -3.02 -9.12 3.69
N ARG A 63 -3.92 -8.60 2.85
CA ARG A 63 -4.86 -9.42 2.07
C ARG A 63 -4.14 -10.41 1.16
N LEU A 64 -3.05 -9.98 0.52
CA LEU A 64 -2.25 -10.85 -0.33
C LEU A 64 -1.59 -11.99 0.46
N LYS A 65 -1.08 -11.71 1.66
CA LYS A 65 -0.53 -12.73 2.57
C LYS A 65 -1.60 -13.73 3.03
N ALA A 66 -2.79 -13.26 3.38
CA ALA A 66 -3.91 -14.12 3.77
C ALA A 66 -4.34 -15.04 2.62
N GLY A 67 -4.56 -14.48 1.42
CA GLY A 67 -4.96 -15.25 0.25
C GLY A 67 -3.90 -16.20 -0.31
N SER A 68 -2.60 -15.99 0.00
CA SER A 68 -1.58 -17.01 -0.28
C SER A 68 -1.69 -18.24 0.64
N ASN A 69 -2.17 -18.07 1.87
CA ASN A 69 -2.30 -19.15 2.84
C ASN A 69 -3.48 -20.09 2.50
N ASP A 70 -4.55 -19.54 1.95
CA ASP A 70 -5.73 -20.31 1.52
C ASP A 70 -5.45 -21.19 0.28
N ALA A 71 -4.58 -20.72 -0.62
CA ALA A 71 -4.20 -21.46 -1.82
C ALA A 71 -3.28 -22.66 -1.52
N ASP A 72 -2.51 -22.61 -0.44
CA ASP A 72 -1.62 -23.69 0.00
C ASP A 72 -2.41 -24.81 0.72
N THR A 73 -3.44 -24.44 1.48
CA THR A 73 -4.28 -25.39 2.25
C THR A 73 -5.12 -26.32 1.35
N THR A 74 -5.54 -25.85 0.17
CA THR A 74 -6.36 -26.66 -0.77
C THR A 74 -5.54 -27.75 -1.50
N ARG A 75 -4.20 -27.72 -1.41
CA ARG A 75 -3.31 -28.65 -2.14
C ARG A 75 -2.94 -29.94 -1.39
N LEU A 76 -3.44 -30.12 -0.16
CA LEU A 76 -3.09 -31.22 0.75
C LEU A 76 -4.23 -32.24 0.98
N ILE A 77 -5.26 -32.26 0.14
CA ILE A 77 -6.40 -33.20 0.22
C ILE A 77 -6.59 -33.98 -1.08
#